data_AF-A0A6I9ZC24-F1
#
_entry.id   AF-A0A6I9ZC24-F1
#
_cell.length_a   1.000
_cell.length_b   1.000
_cell.length_c   1.000
_cell.angle_alpha   90.00
_cell.angle_beta   90.00
_cell.angle_gamma   90.00
#
_symmetry.space_group_name_H-M   'P 1'
#
loop_
_entity.id
_entity.type
_entity.pdbx_description
1 polymer ?
#
loop_
_entity_poly.entity_id
_entity_poly.type
_entity_poly.pdbx_seq_one_letter_code
_entity_poly.pdbx_strand_id
1 'polypeptide(L)'
;MVVGPTDVGKTTVCRLLLNYAVRLGRRPTFVELDVGQGSVSIPGTMGALYIERPADVEEGFSLQAPLVYHFGSTTPGTNIKLYNKITSCLADVFNQRCEVNRRASVSGCVINTCGWVKSSGYQALVHAASAFEVDVVVVLDQERLYNELKRDLPHFVRTVLLPKSGGVVERSKDFRRECRDERIREYFYGFPGRVAGFIVVTGVDLERQVFTVLSPAPRPLPENFLLIMDIRFMDLK
;
A
#
# COMPACT_ATOMS: atom_id res chain seq x y z
N MET A 1 4.48 11.46 -5.47
CA MET A 1 4.52 10.00 -5.73
C MET A 1 5.97 9.51 -5.79
N VAL A 2 6.28 8.35 -5.22
CA VAL A 2 7.62 7.74 -5.25
C VAL A 2 7.61 6.49 -6.12
N VAL A 3 8.45 6.44 -7.14
CA VAL A 3 8.50 5.38 -8.16
C VAL A 3 9.92 4.84 -8.35
N GLY A 4 10.04 3.64 -8.92
CA GLY A 4 11.33 2.97 -9.15
C GLY A 4 11.22 1.45 -9.03
N PRO A 5 12.23 0.70 -9.48
CA PRO A 5 12.22 -0.76 -9.44
C PRO A 5 12.20 -1.29 -8.00
N THR A 6 12.14 -2.61 -7.82
CA THR A 6 12.20 -3.19 -6.48
C THR A 6 13.56 -2.94 -5.84
N ASP A 7 13.61 -2.91 -4.49
CA ASP A 7 14.86 -2.80 -3.73
C ASP A 7 15.69 -1.52 -3.99
N VAL A 8 15.00 -0.38 -4.11
CA VAL A 8 15.61 0.97 -4.21
C VAL A 8 15.28 1.88 -3.02
N GLY A 9 14.55 1.38 -2.02
CA GLY A 9 14.22 2.12 -0.79
C GLY A 9 12.97 3.00 -0.87
N LYS A 10 12.03 2.75 -1.80
CA LYS A 10 10.78 3.53 -1.95
C LYS A 10 10.00 3.69 -0.64
N THR A 11 9.72 2.57 0.05
CA THR A 11 8.99 2.56 1.32
C THR A 11 9.73 3.36 2.40
N THR A 12 11.07 3.27 2.46
CA THR A 12 11.90 4.03 3.40
C THR A 12 11.82 5.53 3.14
N VAL A 13 11.91 5.95 1.87
CA VAL A 13 11.74 7.35 1.46
C VAL A 13 10.36 7.86 1.82
N CYS A 14 9.30 7.07 1.57
CA CYS A 14 7.94 7.45 1.96
C CYS A 14 7.83 7.65 3.48
N ARG A 15 8.34 6.72 4.29
CA ARG A 15 8.36 6.83 5.76
C ARG A 15 9.10 8.08 6.22
N LEU A 16 10.24 8.41 5.61
CA LEU A 16 11.02 9.61 5.94
C LEU A 16 10.23 10.90 5.66
N LEU A 17 9.64 11.01 4.46
CA LEU A 17 8.87 12.19 4.04
C LEU A 17 7.64 12.41 4.93
N LEU A 18 6.93 11.33 5.27
CA LEU A 18 5.77 11.38 6.16
C LEU A 18 6.17 11.83 7.58
N ASN A 19 7.25 11.27 8.12
CA ASN A 19 7.77 11.68 9.43
C ASN A 19 8.17 13.16 9.47
N TYR A 20 8.85 13.64 8.43
CA TYR A 20 9.20 15.06 8.33
C TYR A 20 7.96 15.96 8.23
N ALA A 21 6.98 15.57 7.42
CA ALA A 21 5.72 16.30 7.31
C ALA A 21 5.02 16.42 8.67
N VAL A 22 4.91 15.32 9.43
CA VAL A 22 4.31 15.35 10.77
C VAL A 22 5.10 16.22 11.74
N ARG A 23 6.43 16.14 11.74
CA ARG A 23 7.29 16.99 12.58
C ARG A 23 7.18 18.48 12.23
N LEU A 24 6.80 18.80 11.00
CA LEU A 24 6.47 20.16 10.55
C LEU A 24 5.00 20.56 10.83
N GLY A 25 4.26 19.76 11.60
CA GLY A 25 2.88 20.03 11.96
C GLY A 25 1.85 19.70 10.87
N ARG A 26 2.24 19.01 9.80
CA ARG A 26 1.33 18.52 8.75
C ARG A 26 0.71 17.18 9.16
N ARG A 27 -0.35 16.79 8.46
CA ARG A 27 -1.08 15.53 8.63
C ARG A 27 -1.30 14.88 7.25
N PRO A 28 -0.23 14.38 6.61
CA PRO A 28 -0.32 13.84 5.26
C PRO A 28 -1.08 12.52 5.22
N THR A 29 -1.63 12.20 4.05
CA THR A 29 -2.17 10.86 3.79
C THR A 29 -1.08 9.99 3.15
N PHE A 30 -0.75 8.86 3.76
CA PHE A 30 0.06 7.83 3.12
C PHE A 30 -0.83 6.99 2.23
N VAL A 31 -0.47 6.83 0.96
CA VAL A 31 -1.17 5.95 0.01
C VAL A 31 -0.22 4.84 -0.40
N GLU A 32 -0.69 3.60 -0.28
CA GLU A 32 0.06 2.39 -0.60
C GLU A 32 -0.58 1.67 -1.78
N LEU A 33 0.13 1.65 -2.91
CA LEU A 33 -0.28 0.96 -4.13
C LEU A 33 0.51 -0.34 -4.35
N ASP A 34 1.48 -0.68 -3.49
CA ASP A 34 2.19 -1.95 -3.57
C ASP A 34 1.38 -3.12 -2.96
N VAL A 35 0.69 -3.87 -3.82
CA VAL A 35 -0.07 -5.07 -3.45
C VAL A 35 0.82 -6.25 -3.00
N GLY A 36 2.13 -6.21 -3.24
CA GLY A 36 3.04 -7.31 -2.93
C GLY A 36 3.70 -7.19 -1.56
N GLN A 37 4.09 -5.97 -1.16
CA GLN A 37 4.86 -5.68 0.06
C GLN A 37 4.34 -4.44 0.82
N GLY A 38 3.10 -4.02 0.59
CA GLY A 38 2.50 -2.88 1.27
C GLY A 38 2.46 -3.03 2.79
N SER A 39 2.51 -1.90 3.51
CA SER A 39 2.57 -1.85 4.98
C SER A 39 1.29 -1.35 5.65
N VAL A 40 0.26 -0.99 4.87
CA VAL A 40 -1.01 -0.46 5.42
C VAL A 40 -1.95 -1.57 5.90
N SER A 41 -1.90 -2.74 5.28
CA SER A 41 -2.73 -3.90 5.62
C SER A 41 -2.02 -5.19 5.15
N ILE A 42 -2.76 -6.29 5.05
CA ILE A 42 -2.22 -7.56 4.55
C ILE A 42 -1.81 -7.46 3.07
N PRO A 43 -0.93 -8.34 2.58
CA PRO A 43 -0.60 -8.42 1.15
C PRO A 43 -1.85 -8.64 0.29
N GLY A 44 -1.80 -8.19 -0.97
CA GLY A 44 -2.94 -8.23 -1.89
C GLY A 44 -3.95 -7.10 -1.68
N THR A 45 -3.55 -6.04 -0.98
CA THR A 45 -4.40 -4.88 -0.73
C THR A 45 -3.75 -3.60 -1.23
N MET A 46 -4.58 -2.60 -1.50
CA MET A 46 -4.16 -1.22 -1.74
C MET A 46 -4.90 -0.35 -0.73
N GLY A 47 -4.26 0.70 -0.22
CA GLY A 47 -4.87 1.44 0.87
C GLY A 47 -4.32 2.82 1.10
N ALA A 48 -4.93 3.50 2.06
CA ALA A 48 -4.50 4.81 2.52
C ALA A 48 -4.60 4.91 4.05
N LEU A 49 -3.63 5.60 4.65
CA LEU A 49 -3.53 5.82 6.09
C LEU A 49 -3.32 7.30 6.39
N TYR A 50 -4.08 7.84 7.33
CA TYR A 50 -3.94 9.22 7.77
C TYR A 50 -2.86 9.32 8.84
N ILE A 51 -1.77 10.04 8.54
CA ILE A 51 -0.60 10.06 9.41
C ILE A 51 -0.69 11.24 10.37
N GLU A 52 -0.96 10.91 11.62
CA GLU A 52 -1.07 11.90 12.69
C GLU A 52 0.19 12.03 13.52
N ARG A 53 0.89 10.93 13.78
CA ARG A 53 2.08 10.91 14.63
C ARG A 53 3.26 10.37 13.85
N PRO A 54 4.50 10.74 14.22
CA PRO A 54 5.67 10.10 13.67
C PRO A 54 5.56 8.58 13.85
N ALA A 55 6.11 7.83 12.91
CA ALA A 55 6.24 6.39 13.03
C ALA A 55 7.03 6.06 14.30
N ASP A 56 6.51 5.11 15.07
CA ASP A 56 7.30 4.40 16.07
C ASP A 56 8.52 3.75 15.39
N VAL A 57 9.62 3.59 16.12
CA VAL A 57 10.87 3.04 15.58
C VAL A 57 10.68 1.58 15.18
N GLU A 58 10.02 0.80 16.04
CA GLU A 58 9.80 -0.64 15.89
C GLU A 58 8.51 -0.90 15.11
N GLU A 59 7.39 -0.32 15.54
CA GLU A 59 6.06 -0.65 15.02
C GLU A 59 5.70 0.10 13.72
N GLY A 60 6.36 1.22 13.44
CA GLY A 60 6.01 2.05 12.29
C GLY A 60 4.81 2.97 12.55
N PHE A 61 3.98 3.22 11.54
CA PHE A 61 2.84 4.13 11.67
C PHE A 61 1.66 3.45 12.35
N SER A 62 0.96 4.19 13.22
CA SER A 62 -0.25 3.69 13.86
C SER A 62 -1.36 3.43 12.82
N LEU A 63 -1.83 2.18 12.73
CA LEU A 63 -2.85 1.73 11.78
C LEU A 63 -4.27 2.05 12.25
N GLN A 64 -4.54 3.32 12.58
CA GLN A 64 -5.88 3.75 13.01
C GLN A 64 -6.77 4.01 11.80
N ALA A 65 -7.84 3.22 11.67
CA ALA A 65 -8.86 3.34 10.63
C ALA A 65 -8.29 3.51 9.20
N PRO A 66 -7.45 2.57 8.72
CA PRO A 66 -6.96 2.61 7.35
C PRO A 66 -8.12 2.40 6.36
N LEU A 67 -8.05 3.09 5.22
CA LEU A 67 -8.88 2.76 4.06
C LEU A 67 -8.19 1.64 3.29
N VAL A 68 -8.86 0.50 3.12
CA VAL A 68 -8.27 -0.68 2.49
C VAL A 68 -9.20 -1.22 1.41
N TYR A 69 -8.66 -1.44 0.22
CA TYR A 69 -9.33 -2.13 -0.87
C TYR A 69 -8.67 -3.49 -1.12
N HIS A 70 -9.51 -4.50 -1.29
CA HIS A 70 -9.10 -5.85 -1.65
C HIS A 70 -8.78 -5.93 -3.14
N PHE A 71 -7.53 -6.25 -3.47
CA PHE A 71 -7.11 -6.61 -4.84
C PHE A 71 -7.00 -8.13 -5.01
N GLY A 72 -6.55 -8.84 -3.98
CA GLY A 72 -6.56 -10.31 -3.89
C GLY A 72 -5.34 -11.03 -4.44
N SER A 73 -4.36 -10.31 -5.00
CA SER A 73 -3.15 -10.88 -5.59
C SER A 73 -1.89 -10.08 -5.25
N THR A 74 -0.73 -10.73 -5.18
CA THR A 74 0.55 -10.06 -4.85
C THR A 74 1.21 -9.37 -6.04
N THR A 75 0.58 -9.36 -7.22
CA THR A 75 1.14 -8.77 -8.43
C THR A 75 0.06 -8.05 -9.22
N PRO A 76 0.21 -6.75 -9.54
CA PRO A 76 -0.79 -5.98 -10.27
C PRO A 76 -1.16 -6.58 -11.64
N GLY A 77 -0.21 -7.31 -12.26
CA GLY A 77 -0.37 -7.90 -13.59
C GLY A 77 -1.45 -8.99 -13.69
N THR A 78 -1.91 -9.58 -12.58
CA THR A 78 -3.01 -10.56 -12.60
C THR A 78 -4.33 -9.96 -13.06
N ASN A 79 -4.61 -8.72 -12.67
CA ASN A 79 -5.78 -7.98 -13.14
C ASN A 79 -5.51 -6.46 -13.14
N ILE A 80 -4.83 -5.99 -14.19
CA ILE A 80 -4.45 -4.58 -14.30
C ILE A 80 -5.66 -3.63 -14.35
N LYS A 81 -6.79 -4.08 -14.91
CA LYS A 81 -8.02 -3.29 -14.96
C LYS A 81 -8.57 -3.04 -13.55
N LEU A 82 -8.59 -4.07 -12.72
CA LEU A 82 -8.99 -3.95 -11.31
C LEU A 82 -8.01 -3.08 -10.53
N TYR A 83 -6.70 -3.26 -10.72
CA TYR A 83 -5.67 -2.45 -10.07
C TYR A 83 -5.85 -0.95 -10.37
N ASN A 84 -6.07 -0.59 -11.64
CA ASN A 84 -6.33 0.80 -12.03
C ASN A 84 -7.66 1.31 -11.50
N LYS A 85 -8.71 0.46 -11.44
CA LYS A 85 -10.01 0.84 -10.88
C LYS A 85 -9.91 1.15 -9.38
N ILE A 86 -9.19 0.31 -8.62
CA ILE A 86 -8.93 0.55 -7.19
C ILE A 86 -8.09 1.81 -7.00
N THR A 87 -7.07 2.02 -7.84
CA THR A 87 -6.26 3.26 -7.82
C THR A 87 -7.13 4.51 -7.99
N SER A 88 -8.06 4.50 -8.95
CA SER A 88 -9.00 5.61 -9.14
C SER A 88 -9.94 5.78 -7.94
N CYS A 89 -10.52 4.70 -7.40
CA CYS A 89 -11.36 4.79 -6.21
C CYS A 89 -10.60 5.37 -5.00
N LEU A 90 -9.34 4.98 -4.80
CA LEU A 90 -8.50 5.54 -3.73
C LEU A 90 -8.27 7.04 -3.92
N ALA A 91 -8.03 7.48 -5.15
CA ALA A 91 -7.88 8.89 -5.46
C ALA A 91 -9.19 9.67 -5.23
N ASP A 92 -10.33 9.13 -5.64
CA ASP A 92 -11.65 9.74 -5.43
C ASP A 92 -11.93 9.93 -3.92
N VAL A 93 -11.70 8.88 -3.11
CA VAL A 93 -11.91 8.96 -1.66
C VAL A 93 -10.90 9.90 -0.99
N PHE A 94 -9.66 9.96 -1.48
CA PHE A 94 -8.68 10.93 -1.02
C PHE A 94 -9.15 12.37 -1.30
N ASN A 95 -9.67 12.65 -2.49
CA ASN A 95 -10.18 13.96 -2.87
C ASN A 95 -11.40 14.36 -2.02
N GLN A 96 -12.37 13.46 -1.84
CA GLN A 96 -13.51 13.68 -0.96
C GLN A 96 -13.08 13.99 0.49
N ARG A 97 -12.04 13.29 0.98
CA ARG A 97 -11.48 13.56 2.31
C ARG A 97 -10.82 14.95 2.38
N CYS A 98 -10.16 15.38 1.32
CA CYS A 98 -9.55 16.70 1.24
C CYS A 98 -10.60 17.83 1.25
N GLU A 99 -11.76 17.63 0.63
CA GLU A 99 -12.86 18.60 0.63
C GLU A 99 -13.41 18.85 2.05
N VAL A 100 -13.53 17.80 2.86
CA VAL A 100 -14.08 17.90 4.22
C VAL A 100 -13.03 18.21 5.29
N ASN A 101 -11.75 17.90 5.04
CA ASN A 101 -10.68 18.06 6.01
C ASN A 101 -9.56 18.97 5.48
N ARG A 102 -9.62 20.25 5.84
CA ARG A 102 -8.62 21.25 5.48
C ARG A 102 -7.18 20.86 5.89
N ARG A 103 -6.99 20.19 7.04
CA ARG A 103 -5.66 19.75 7.46
C ARG A 103 -5.11 18.68 6.52
N ALA A 104 -5.94 17.73 6.10
CA ALA A 104 -5.55 16.70 5.13
C ALA A 104 -5.25 17.32 3.76
N SER A 105 -6.13 18.20 3.28
CA SER A 105 -5.98 18.90 1.99
C SER A 105 -4.66 19.65 1.87
N VAL A 106 -4.33 20.50 2.86
CA VAL A 106 -3.08 21.29 2.81
C VAL A 106 -1.83 20.41 3.04
N SER A 107 -1.99 19.23 3.65
CA SER A 107 -0.86 18.32 3.90
C SER A 107 -0.56 17.41 2.72
N GLY A 108 -1.52 17.21 1.81
CA GLY A 108 -1.39 16.37 0.63
C GLY A 108 -1.21 14.88 0.96
N CYS A 109 -0.64 14.15 0.02
CA CYS A 109 -0.36 12.72 0.16
C CYS A 109 1.06 12.32 -0.27
N VAL A 110 1.53 11.21 0.28
CA VAL A 110 2.75 10.51 -0.15
C VAL A 110 2.33 9.13 -0.66
N ILE A 111 2.60 8.87 -1.94
CA ILE A 111 2.16 7.65 -2.63
C ILE A 111 3.37 6.73 -2.82
N ASN A 112 3.33 5.54 -2.23
CA ASN A 112 4.25 4.43 -2.51
C ASN A 112 3.69 3.54 -3.61
N THR A 113 4.55 3.10 -4.53
CA THR A 113 4.15 2.28 -5.68
C THR A 113 4.85 0.93 -5.67
N CYS A 114 4.27 -0.04 -6.39
CA CYS A 114 4.96 -1.30 -6.67
C CYS A 114 6.22 -1.08 -7.51
N GLY A 115 7.14 -2.06 -7.47
CA GLY A 115 8.38 -2.03 -8.26
C GLY A 115 8.23 -2.41 -9.74
N TRP A 116 7.02 -2.43 -10.29
CA TRP A 116 6.77 -2.83 -11.67
C TRP A 116 6.81 -1.62 -12.61
N VAL A 117 7.98 -1.37 -13.18
CA VAL A 117 8.27 -0.13 -13.94
C VAL A 117 8.25 -0.28 -15.46
N LYS A 118 7.94 -1.47 -15.98
CA LYS A 118 7.98 -1.76 -17.42
C LYS A 118 6.59 -2.06 -17.98
N SER A 119 6.38 -1.75 -19.26
CA SER A 119 5.17 -2.13 -20.03
C SER A 119 3.88 -1.68 -19.33
N SER A 120 2.96 -2.59 -19.01
CA SER A 120 1.71 -2.28 -18.28
C SER A 120 1.94 -1.72 -16.88
N GLY A 121 3.07 -2.03 -16.24
CA GLY A 121 3.47 -1.40 -14.99
C GLY A 121 3.75 0.10 -15.16
N TYR A 122 4.42 0.49 -16.24
CA TYR A 122 4.62 1.91 -16.57
C TYR A 122 3.28 2.63 -16.78
N GLN A 123 2.36 2.03 -17.52
CA GLN A 123 1.02 2.59 -17.74
C GLN A 123 0.24 2.74 -16.43
N ALA A 124 0.41 1.82 -15.48
CA ALA A 124 -0.18 1.94 -14.14
C ALA A 124 0.42 3.11 -13.33
N LEU A 125 1.71 3.39 -13.47
CA LEU A 125 2.35 4.57 -12.84
C LEU A 125 1.82 5.88 -13.42
N VAL A 126 1.65 5.96 -14.75
CA VAL A 126 1.06 7.13 -15.41
C VAL A 126 -0.41 7.30 -15.00
N HIS A 127 -1.18 6.22 -14.95
CA HIS A 127 -2.55 6.23 -14.45
C HIS A 127 -2.63 6.72 -13.00
N ALA A 128 -1.75 6.23 -12.11
CA ALA A 128 -1.70 6.68 -10.73
C ALA A 128 -1.32 8.16 -10.61
N ALA A 129 -0.34 8.63 -11.41
CA ALA A 129 0.03 10.04 -11.46
C ALA A 129 -1.14 10.94 -11.87
N SER A 130 -1.90 10.52 -12.88
CA SER A 130 -3.07 11.24 -13.37
C SER A 130 -4.23 11.20 -12.38
N ALA A 131 -4.54 10.03 -11.81
CA ALA A 131 -5.67 9.85 -10.90
C ALA A 131 -5.50 10.66 -9.61
N PHE A 132 -4.28 10.69 -9.06
CA PHE A 132 -3.96 11.45 -7.86
C PHE A 132 -3.51 12.89 -8.14
N GLU A 133 -3.54 13.34 -9.39
CA GLU A 133 -3.14 14.69 -9.81
C GLU A 133 -1.79 15.14 -9.20
N VAL A 134 -0.78 14.28 -9.32
CA VAL A 134 0.47 14.44 -8.54
C VAL A 134 1.30 15.64 -9.00
N ASP A 135 1.72 16.48 -8.06
CA ASP A 135 2.61 17.63 -8.37
C ASP A 135 4.09 17.22 -8.51
N VAL A 136 4.50 16.18 -7.78
CA VAL A 136 5.91 15.76 -7.70
C VAL A 136 6.03 14.25 -7.83
N VAL A 137 6.93 13.83 -8.72
CA VAL A 137 7.32 12.42 -8.91
C VAL A 137 8.79 12.24 -8.58
N VAL A 138 9.09 11.38 -7.60
CA VAL A 138 10.45 11.03 -7.19
C VAL A 138 10.79 9.66 -7.77
N VAL A 139 11.73 9.61 -8.69
CA VAL A 139 12.23 8.39 -9.34
C VAL A 139 13.50 7.95 -8.62
N LEU A 140 13.51 6.72 -8.10
CA LEU A 140 14.66 6.15 -7.42
C LEU A 140 15.43 5.20 -8.35
N ASP A 141 16.73 5.47 -8.53
CA ASP A 141 17.74 4.58 -9.14
C ASP A 141 17.37 4.01 -10.52
N GLN A 142 16.69 4.81 -11.37
CA GLN A 142 16.27 4.37 -12.70
C GLN A 142 16.14 5.52 -13.71
N GLU A 143 17.24 5.84 -14.41
CA GLU A 143 17.31 6.94 -15.38
C GLU A 143 16.33 6.79 -16.55
N ARG A 144 16.19 5.57 -17.08
CA ARG A 144 15.26 5.31 -18.19
C ARG A 144 13.82 5.67 -17.81
N LEU A 145 13.38 5.27 -16.62
CA LEU A 145 12.05 5.57 -16.10
C LEU A 145 11.88 7.08 -15.90
N TYR A 146 12.91 7.76 -15.41
CA TYR A 146 12.90 9.21 -15.26
C TYR A 146 12.70 9.92 -16.60
N ASN A 147 13.42 9.52 -17.64
CA ASN A 147 13.28 10.13 -18.97
C ASN A 147 11.92 9.84 -19.60
N GLU A 148 11.39 8.62 -19.43
CA GLU A 148 10.05 8.25 -19.91
C GLU A 148 8.97 9.10 -19.20
N LEU A 149 8.99 9.17 -17.86
CA LEU A 149 8.02 9.95 -17.09
C LEU A 149 8.12 11.46 -17.36
N LYS A 150 9.33 12.00 -17.51
CA LYS A 150 9.54 13.41 -17.83
C LYS A 150 8.98 13.80 -19.20
N ARG A 151 8.95 12.85 -20.15
CA ARG A 151 8.38 13.04 -21.48
C ARG A 151 6.86 12.94 -21.48
N ASP A 152 6.31 11.97 -20.75
CA ASP A 152 4.90 11.60 -20.86
C ASP A 152 3.99 12.29 -19.81
N LEU A 153 4.56 12.78 -18.69
CA LEU A 153 3.80 13.54 -17.70
C LEU A 153 3.68 15.04 -18.10
N PRO A 154 2.61 15.72 -17.66
CA PRO A 154 2.45 17.16 -17.89
C PRO A 154 3.63 17.98 -17.36
N HIS A 155 3.96 19.09 -18.03
CA HIS A 155 5.11 19.94 -17.69
C HIS A 155 5.08 20.53 -16.28
N PHE A 156 3.91 20.67 -15.66
CA PHE A 156 3.79 21.16 -14.28
C PHE A 156 4.23 20.11 -13.24
N VAL A 157 4.24 18.82 -13.61
CA VAL A 157 4.64 17.74 -12.71
C VAL A 157 6.16 17.72 -12.57
N ARG A 158 6.65 18.08 -11.39
CA ARG A 158 8.08 18.10 -11.09
C ARG A 158 8.60 16.67 -10.94
N THR A 159 9.38 16.21 -11.91
CA THR A 159 10.05 14.91 -11.85
C THR A 159 11.47 15.06 -11.32
N VAL A 160 11.83 14.31 -10.28
CA VAL A 160 13.13 14.33 -9.61
C VAL A 160 13.74 12.93 -9.63
N LEU A 161 14.98 12.80 -10.10
CA LEU A 161 15.76 11.57 -10.02
C LEU A 161 16.63 11.60 -8.76
N LEU A 162 16.60 10.53 -7.96
CA LEU A 162 17.47 10.33 -6.81
C LEU A 162 18.19 8.99 -6.91
N PRO A 163 19.45 8.90 -6.46
CA PRO A 163 20.15 7.61 -6.33
C PRO A 163 19.53 6.80 -5.19
N LYS A 164 19.64 5.46 -5.25
CA LYS A 164 19.34 4.63 -4.08
C LYS A 164 20.39 4.84 -2.98
N SER A 165 19.99 4.64 -1.72
CA SER A 165 20.95 4.59 -0.62
C SER A 165 21.83 3.34 -0.71
N GLY A 166 23.13 3.47 -0.41
CA GLY A 166 24.06 2.34 -0.34
C GLY A 166 23.71 1.32 0.75
N GLY A 167 22.83 1.66 1.69
CA GLY A 167 22.30 0.73 2.69
C GLY A 167 21.11 -0.11 2.23
N VAL A 168 20.64 0.06 0.99
CA VAL A 168 19.55 -0.75 0.45
C VAL A 168 20.09 -2.11 -0.01
N VAL A 169 19.46 -3.18 0.46
CA VAL A 169 19.83 -4.56 0.16
C VAL A 169 18.79 -5.18 -0.77
N GLU A 170 19.25 -5.95 -1.76
CA GLU A 170 18.38 -6.74 -2.63
C GLU A 170 17.72 -7.88 -1.85
N ARG A 171 16.43 -8.10 -2.12
CA ARG A 171 15.63 -9.08 -1.38
C ARG A 171 15.32 -10.28 -2.25
N SER A 172 15.59 -11.47 -1.74
CA SER A 172 15.21 -12.72 -2.40
C SER A 172 13.69 -12.88 -2.45
N LYS A 173 13.21 -13.77 -3.34
CA LYS A 173 11.78 -14.11 -3.43
C LYS A 173 11.27 -14.74 -2.13
N ASP A 174 12.11 -15.51 -1.45
CA ASP A 174 11.78 -16.20 -0.20
C ASP A 174 11.67 -15.21 0.95
N PHE A 175 12.63 -14.28 1.07
CA PHE A 175 12.53 -13.19 2.05
C PHE A 175 11.24 -12.38 1.89
N ARG A 176 10.86 -12.05 0.64
CA ARG A 176 9.59 -11.35 0.37
C ARG A 176 8.37 -12.19 0.73
N ARG A 177 8.44 -13.52 0.64
CA ARG A 177 7.36 -14.43 1.05
C ARG A 177 7.24 -14.45 2.57
N GLU A 178 8.35 -14.59 3.27
CA GLU A 178 8.40 -14.55 4.73
C GLU A 178 7.85 -13.23 5.27
N CYS A 179 8.25 -12.08 4.68
CA CYS A 179 7.68 -10.79 5.06
C CYS A 179 6.15 -10.71 4.84
N ARG A 180 5.61 -11.37 3.80
CA ARG A 180 4.16 -11.41 3.59
C ARG A 180 3.46 -12.21 4.68
N ASP A 181 4.00 -13.37 5.02
CA ASP A 181 3.45 -14.24 6.05
C ASP A 181 3.54 -13.57 7.43
N GLU A 182 4.63 -12.86 7.70
CA GLU A 182 4.81 -12.05 8.91
C GLU A 182 3.77 -10.92 9.00
N ARG A 183 3.48 -10.22 7.89
CA ARG A 183 2.44 -9.18 7.88
C ARG A 183 1.04 -9.73 8.11
N ILE A 184 0.73 -10.92 7.59
CA ILE A 184 -0.53 -11.60 7.87
C ILE A 184 -0.59 -11.98 9.35
N ARG A 185 0.50 -12.52 9.92
CA ARG A 185 0.59 -12.84 11.35
C ARG A 185 0.40 -11.60 12.22
N GLU A 186 1.07 -10.50 11.92
CA GLU A 186 0.94 -9.23 12.63
C GLU A 186 -0.49 -8.68 12.57
N TYR A 187 -1.20 -8.86 11.45
CA TYR A 187 -2.61 -8.46 11.34
C TYR A 187 -3.52 -9.20 12.34
N PHE A 188 -3.32 -10.51 12.55
CA PHE A 188 -4.16 -11.31 13.45
C PHE A 188 -3.69 -11.33 14.90
N TYR A 189 -2.38 -11.28 15.14
CA TYR A 189 -1.75 -11.51 16.44
C TYR A 189 -0.97 -10.31 16.97
N GLY A 190 -0.77 -9.29 16.15
CA GLY A 190 -0.07 -8.06 16.54
C GLY A 190 -0.90 -7.18 17.48
N PHE A 191 -0.48 -5.93 17.59
CA PHE A 191 -1.04 -5.01 18.58
C PHE A 191 -2.56 -4.85 18.43
N PRO A 192 -3.32 -4.81 19.54
CA PRO A 192 -4.77 -4.78 19.54
C PRO A 192 -5.31 -3.47 18.95
N GLY A 193 -5.43 -3.42 17.63
CA GLY A 193 -6.24 -2.48 16.89
C GLY A 193 -7.58 -3.12 16.53
N ARG A 194 -8.67 -2.35 16.51
CA ARG A 194 -9.96 -2.83 15.98
C ARG A 194 -9.84 -2.92 14.47
N VAL A 195 -9.39 -4.05 13.95
CA VAL A 195 -9.25 -4.26 12.51
C VAL A 195 -10.49 -4.96 11.98
N ALA A 196 -11.31 -4.24 11.22
CA ALA A 196 -12.27 -4.86 10.31
C ALA A 196 -11.53 -5.12 8.98
N GLY A 197 -11.72 -6.29 8.36
CA GLY A 197 -11.16 -6.53 7.03
C GLY A 197 -11.16 -8.00 6.62
N PHE A 198 -10.28 -8.80 7.21
CA PHE A 198 -9.90 -10.10 6.67
C PHE A 198 -10.06 -11.22 7.70
N ILE A 199 -10.39 -12.40 7.19
CA ILE A 199 -10.42 -13.65 7.95
C ILE A 199 -9.59 -14.70 7.21
N VAL A 200 -9.07 -15.68 7.93
CA VAL A 200 -8.40 -16.84 7.33
C VAL A 200 -9.25 -18.08 7.61
N VAL A 201 -9.58 -18.83 6.57
CA VAL A 201 -10.21 -20.14 6.72
C VAL A 201 -9.14 -21.14 7.15
N THR A 202 -9.25 -21.66 8.37
CA THR A 202 -8.30 -22.63 8.96
C THR A 202 -8.82 -24.06 8.90
N GLY A 203 -10.11 -24.26 8.66
CA GLY A 203 -10.71 -25.57 8.50
C GLY A 203 -11.99 -25.54 7.67
N VAL A 204 -12.23 -26.61 6.93
CA VAL A 204 -13.42 -26.80 6.10
C VAL A 204 -14.05 -28.14 6.47
N ASP A 205 -15.25 -28.11 7.04
CA ASP A 205 -16.04 -29.30 7.33
C ASP A 205 -17.19 -29.38 6.32
N LEU A 206 -17.06 -30.29 5.35
CA LEU A 206 -18.04 -30.49 4.29
C LEU A 206 -19.27 -31.28 4.76
N GLU A 207 -19.17 -32.06 5.83
CA GLU A 207 -20.31 -32.80 6.36
C GLU A 207 -21.25 -31.86 7.12
N ARG A 208 -20.66 -31.01 7.97
CA ARG A 208 -21.39 -30.01 8.74
C ARG A 208 -21.66 -28.72 7.96
N GLN A 209 -21.08 -28.56 6.78
CA GLN A 209 -21.17 -27.34 5.95
C GLN A 209 -20.72 -26.09 6.72
N VAL A 210 -19.62 -26.19 7.46
CA VAL A 210 -19.07 -25.08 8.27
C VAL A 210 -17.61 -24.80 7.96
N PHE A 211 -17.25 -23.52 8.03
CA PHE A 211 -15.87 -23.07 8.01
C PHE A 211 -15.39 -22.73 9.43
N THR A 212 -14.18 -23.18 9.77
CA THR A 212 -13.43 -22.66 10.91
C THR A 212 -12.59 -21.49 10.43
N VAL A 213 -12.75 -20.33 11.07
CA VAL A 213 -12.10 -19.09 10.66
C VAL A 213 -11.32 -18.46 11.80
N LEU A 214 -10.14 -17.94 11.48
CA LEU A 214 -9.40 -16.98 12.31
C LEU A 214 -9.90 -15.58 11.97
N SER A 215 -10.32 -14.83 12.98
CA SER A 215 -10.85 -13.47 12.84
C SER A 215 -10.14 -12.53 13.81
N PRO A 216 -9.79 -11.29 13.40
CA PRO A 216 -9.15 -10.31 14.27
C PRO A 216 -10.11 -9.75 15.35
N ALA A 217 -11.42 -9.95 15.19
CA ALA A 217 -12.43 -9.49 16.13
C ALA A 217 -13.26 -10.68 16.67
N PRO A 218 -13.68 -10.65 17.95
CA PRO A 218 -14.61 -11.63 18.47
C PRO A 218 -15.97 -11.53 17.75
N ARG A 219 -16.71 -12.65 17.71
CA ARG A 219 -18.02 -12.78 17.03
C ARG A 219 -19.02 -11.68 17.44
N PRO A 220 -19.98 -11.32 16.57
CA PRO A 220 -20.23 -11.86 15.22
C PRO A 220 -19.34 -11.24 14.14
N LEU A 221 -19.20 -11.93 13.01
CA LEU A 221 -18.56 -11.33 11.83
C LEU A 221 -19.40 -10.13 11.36
N PRO A 222 -18.77 -9.03 10.92
CA PRO A 222 -19.48 -7.79 10.60
C PRO A 222 -20.36 -7.88 9.35
N GLU A 223 -20.00 -8.75 8.38
CA GLU A 223 -20.69 -8.88 7.10
C GLU A 223 -20.82 -10.36 6.67
N ASN A 224 -21.82 -10.66 5.84
CA ASN A 224 -22.08 -12.01 5.32
C ASN A 224 -21.52 -12.24 3.89
N PHE A 225 -20.92 -11.22 3.27
CA PHE A 225 -20.28 -11.33 1.96
C PHE A 225 -18.77 -11.41 2.12
N LEU A 226 -18.18 -12.50 1.62
CA LEU A 226 -16.74 -12.74 1.69
C LEU A 226 -16.16 -12.75 0.26
N LEU A 227 -15.07 -12.01 0.06
CA LEU A 227 -14.28 -12.05 -1.17
C LEU A 227 -13.06 -12.95 -0.96
N ILE A 228 -12.84 -13.89 -1.88
CA ILE A 228 -11.68 -14.78 -1.84
C ILE A 228 -10.43 -14.08 -2.38
N MET A 229 -9.28 -14.42 -1.80
CA MET A 229 -7.95 -13.98 -2.24
C MET A 229 -7.10 -15.17 -2.69
N ASP A 230 -6.17 -14.92 -3.63
CA ASP A 230 -5.22 -15.94 -4.11
C ASP A 230 -4.09 -16.20 -3.08
N ILE A 231 -4.00 -15.37 -2.05
CA ILE A 231 -2.97 -15.42 -1.02
C ILE A 231 -3.34 -16.51 -0.01
N ARG A 232 -2.40 -17.42 0.21
CA ARG A 232 -2.54 -18.51 1.16
C ARG A 232 -1.64 -18.26 2.36
N PHE A 233 -2.17 -18.52 3.55
CA PHE A 233 -1.45 -18.44 4.81
C PHE A 233 -1.70 -19.72 5.60
N MET A 234 -0.62 -20.33 6.08
CA MET A 234 -0.70 -21.44 7.01
C MET A 234 -0.17 -20.96 8.34
N ASP A 235 -1.04 -20.95 9.35
CA ASP A 235 -0.66 -20.61 10.70
C ASP A 235 0.06 -21.80 11.34
N LEU A 236 1.37 -21.87 11.12
CA LEU A 236 2.24 -22.84 11.79
C LEU A 236 2.45 -22.34 13.24
N LYS A 237 1.73 -22.98 14.17
CA LYS A 237 1.96 -22.84 15.62
C LYS A 237 3.32 -23.39 16.03
#